data_AF-A0AAV4JM16-F1
#
_entry.id   AF-A0AAV4JM16-F1
#
_cell.length_a   1.000
_cell.length_b   1.000
_cell.length_c   1.000
_cell.angle_alpha   90.00
_cell.angle_beta   90.00
_cell.angle_gamma   90.00
#
_symmetry.space_group_name_H-M   'P 1'
#
loop_
_entity.id
_entity.type
_entity.pdbx_description
1 polymer ?
#
loop_
_entity_poly.entity_id
_entity_poly.type
_entity_poly.pdbx_seq_one_letter_code
_entity_poly.pdbx_strand_id
1 'polypeptide(L)'
;MLLLYIRNQFMAWVLLLTFVQLLEFLSFHHLFGPWAIIIRDLIKDLVRFLVILLIFMFGFTLHLTALYQPVFAAQTSGVNNGEVKETPTLTPFDTFEFLFFALFGVTDPDSFPPLDRSPEWTIVLVKVVFGTYMMITFIVLINLLIAMMSDTYQRIQQQSDVEWKFGRAKLIRNMNKTSATPTPLNLFTRPLFYLRLAWKLKGKFYC
;
A
#
# COMPACT_ATOMS: atom_id res chain seq x y z
N MET A 1 -8.50 -25.62 -12.95
CA MET A 1 -7.36 -25.24 -12.09
C MET A 1 -7.29 -23.73 -11.86
N LEU A 2 -7.30 -22.89 -12.91
CA LEU A 2 -7.31 -21.42 -12.80
C LEU A 2 -8.45 -20.85 -11.91
N LEU A 3 -9.69 -21.32 -12.10
CA LEU A 3 -10.83 -20.86 -11.31
C LEU A 3 -10.66 -21.14 -9.80
N LEU A 4 -10.11 -22.30 -9.44
CA LEU A 4 -9.84 -22.66 -8.04
C LEU A 4 -8.74 -21.79 -7.43
N TYR A 5 -7.72 -21.43 -8.21
CA TYR A 5 -6.66 -20.51 -7.80
C TYR A 5 -7.17 -19.09 -7.57
N ILE A 6 -7.94 -18.54 -8.53
CA ILE A 6 -8.56 -17.21 -8.40
C ILE A 6 -9.48 -17.15 -7.19
N ARG A 7 -10.30 -18.20 -6.97
CA ARG A 7 -11.14 -18.32 -5.78
C ARG A 7 -10.31 -18.23 -4.49
N ASN A 8 -9.20 -18.97 -4.42
CA ASN A 8 -8.34 -18.97 -3.24
C ASN A 8 -7.70 -17.59 -2.99
N GLN A 9 -7.21 -16.94 -4.05
CA GLN A 9 -6.63 -15.60 -3.94
C GLN A 9 -7.66 -14.57 -3.49
N PHE A 10 -8.88 -14.63 -4.03
CA PHE A 10 -9.98 -13.76 -3.60
C PHE A 10 -10.34 -13.99 -2.13
N MET A 11 -10.44 -15.24 -1.69
CA MET A 11 -10.67 -15.57 -0.27
C MET A 11 -9.57 -15.02 0.64
N ALA A 12 -8.30 -15.06 0.21
CA ALA A 12 -7.19 -14.48 0.96
C ALA A 12 -7.30 -12.95 1.09
N TRP A 13 -7.64 -12.25 0.00
CA TRP A 13 -7.90 -10.81 0.02
C TRP A 13 -9.09 -10.44 0.92
N VAL A 14 -10.18 -11.20 0.84
CA VAL A 14 -11.37 -11.01 1.70
C VAL A 14 -11.01 -11.23 3.17
N LEU A 15 -10.23 -12.26 3.49
CA LEU A 15 -9.77 -12.51 4.86
C LEU A 15 -8.94 -11.33 5.40
N LEU A 16 -8.01 -10.80 4.60
CA LEU A 16 -7.22 -9.61 4.96
C LEU A 16 -8.12 -8.40 5.25
N LEU A 17 -9.09 -8.11 4.38
CA LEU A 17 -10.03 -7.02 4.58
C LEU A 17 -10.93 -7.23 5.81
N THR A 18 -11.26 -8.48 6.13
CA THR A 18 -12.02 -8.82 7.34
C THR A 18 -11.22 -8.52 8.61
N PHE A 19 -9.89 -8.74 8.61
CA PHE A 19 -9.02 -8.30 9.70
C PHE A 19 -8.97 -6.78 9.83
N VAL A 20 -9.03 -6.01 8.73
CA VAL A 20 -9.15 -4.54 8.80
C VAL A 20 -10.46 -4.13 9.49
N GLN A 21 -11.58 -4.79 9.18
CA GLN A 21 -12.85 -4.57 9.87
C GLN A 21 -12.78 -4.94 11.37
N LEU A 22 -12.01 -5.98 11.72
CA LEU A 22 -11.76 -6.34 13.11
C LEU A 22 -10.98 -5.21 13.83
N LEU A 23 -9.98 -4.61 13.18
CA LEU A 23 -9.26 -3.46 13.74
C LEU A 23 -10.17 -2.24 13.95
N GLU A 24 -11.12 -2.01 13.04
CA GLU A 24 -12.16 -0.99 13.24
C GLU A 24 -13.04 -1.30 14.45
N PHE A 25 -13.37 -2.57 14.68
CA PHE A 25 -14.08 -2.97 15.90
C PHE A 25 -13.25 -2.75 17.16
N LEU A 26 -11.96 -3.11 17.15
CA LEU A 26 -11.06 -2.88 18.29
C LEU A 26 -10.95 -1.39 18.63
N SER A 27 -11.08 -0.48 17.66
CA SER A 27 -11.09 0.97 17.89
C SER A 27 -12.26 1.46 18.76
N PHE A 28 -13.29 0.64 19.00
CA PHE A 28 -14.33 0.97 19.98
C PHE A 28 -13.89 0.77 21.42
N HIS A 29 -12.87 -0.07 21.65
CA HIS A 29 -12.32 -0.27 22.97
C HIS A 29 -11.60 1.00 23.43
N HIS A 30 -11.81 1.37 24.69
CA HIS A 30 -11.26 2.62 25.25
C HIS A 30 -9.74 2.71 25.22
N LEU A 31 -9.05 1.56 25.25
CA LEU A 31 -7.59 1.51 25.13
C LEU A 31 -7.09 1.72 23.70
N PHE A 32 -7.87 1.39 22.66
CA PHE A 32 -7.40 1.39 21.26
C PHE A 32 -8.02 2.50 20.42
N GLY A 33 -9.13 3.07 20.86
CA GLY A 33 -9.86 4.10 20.12
C GLY A 33 -9.08 5.37 19.84
N PRO A 34 -8.50 6.04 20.86
CA PRO A 34 -7.66 7.22 20.65
C PRO A 34 -6.48 6.92 19.70
N TRP A 35 -5.84 5.76 19.85
CA TRP A 35 -4.76 5.30 18.96
C TRP A 35 -5.22 5.15 17.51
N ALA A 36 -6.41 4.60 17.26
CA ALA A 36 -6.95 4.46 15.91
C ALA A 36 -7.18 5.81 15.23
N ILE A 37 -7.57 6.85 15.99
CA ILE A 37 -7.71 8.22 15.46
C ILE A 37 -6.34 8.78 15.08
N ILE A 38 -5.35 8.66 15.96
CA ILE A 38 -3.98 9.13 15.71
C ILE A 38 -3.39 8.44 14.49
N ILE A 39 -3.49 7.11 14.41
CA ILE A 39 -2.98 6.33 13.27
C ILE A 39 -3.66 6.77 11.97
N ARG A 40 -4.97 7.03 11.98
CA ARG A 40 -5.71 7.47 10.79
C ARG A 40 -5.16 8.78 10.23
N ASP A 41 -4.84 9.75 11.08
CA ASP A 41 -4.30 11.03 10.64
C ASP A 41 -2.83 10.94 10.25
N LEU A 42 -2.04 10.17 10.99
CA LEU A 42 -0.65 9.86 10.62
C LEU A 42 -0.55 9.17 9.26
N ILE A 43 -1.49 8.27 8.91
CA ILE A 43 -1.54 7.64 7.58
C ILE A 43 -1.76 8.67 6.47
N LYS A 44 -2.54 9.75 6.71
CA LYS A 44 -2.72 10.81 5.69
C LYS A 44 -1.42 11.54 5.41
N ASP A 45 -0.66 11.84 6.45
CA ASP A 45 0.66 12.48 6.32
C ASP A 45 1.66 11.54 5.63
N LEU A 46 1.66 10.26 6.00
CA LEU A 46 2.46 9.23 5.34
C LEU A 46 2.15 9.13 3.84
N VAL A 47 0.87 9.10 3.45
CA VAL A 47 0.47 9.03 2.03
C VAL A 47 0.96 10.27 1.27
N ARG A 48 0.82 11.47 1.84
CA ARG A 48 1.32 12.71 1.23
C ARG A 48 2.84 12.67 1.05
N PHE A 49 3.57 12.17 2.05
CA PHE A 49 5.01 12.00 1.94
C PHE A 49 5.42 10.93 0.92
N LEU A 50 4.69 9.82 0.85
CA LEU A 50 4.93 8.74 -0.11
C LEU A 50 4.85 9.25 -1.56
N VAL A 51 3.97 10.21 -1.87
CA VAL A 51 3.94 10.87 -3.18
C VAL A 51 5.27 11.56 -3.50
N ILE A 52 5.84 12.28 -2.53
CA ILE A 52 7.14 12.96 -2.70
C ILE A 52 8.24 11.92 -2.92
N LEU A 53 8.26 10.87 -2.09
CA LEU A 53 9.22 9.77 -2.22
C LEU A 53 9.13 9.11 -3.60
N LEU A 54 7.93 8.80 -4.09
CA LEU A 54 7.73 8.21 -5.41
C LEU A 54 8.23 9.11 -6.54
N ILE A 55 8.02 10.43 -6.45
CA ILE A 55 8.54 11.38 -7.45
C ILE A 55 10.07 11.30 -7.54
N PHE A 56 10.75 11.32 -6.39
CA PHE A 56 12.21 11.16 -6.36
C PHE A 56 12.64 9.80 -6.91
N MET A 57 11.96 8.74 -6.46
CA MET A 57 12.25 7.37 -6.86
C MET A 57 12.14 7.20 -8.38
N PHE A 58 11.05 7.67 -9.00
CA PHE A 58 10.90 7.66 -10.45
C PHE A 58 12.00 8.44 -11.17
N GLY A 59 12.41 9.60 -10.65
CA GLY A 59 13.53 10.36 -11.20
C GLY A 59 14.84 9.57 -11.21
N PHE A 60 15.15 8.89 -10.11
CA PHE A 60 16.33 8.02 -10.02
C PHE A 60 16.20 6.74 -10.85
N THR A 61 14.99 6.17 -10.97
CA THR A 61 14.72 5.04 -11.86
C THR A 61 15.10 5.39 -13.29
N LEU A 62 14.58 6.50 -13.84
CA LEU A 62 14.87 6.92 -15.20
C LEU A 62 16.36 7.22 -15.39
N HIS A 63 16.99 7.86 -14.41
CA HIS A 63 18.42 8.17 -14.47
C HIS A 63 19.29 6.90 -14.48
N LEU A 64 19.02 5.93 -13.60
CA LEU A 64 19.75 4.67 -13.59
C LEU A 64 19.48 3.87 -14.86
N THR A 65 18.23 3.74 -15.30
CA THR A 65 17.92 3.02 -16.55
C THR A 65 18.65 3.62 -17.75
N ALA A 66 18.81 4.95 -17.83
CA ALA A 66 19.60 5.60 -18.87
C ALA A 66 21.09 5.21 -18.82
N LEU A 67 21.67 5.02 -17.63
CA LEU A 67 23.06 4.56 -17.46
C LEU A 67 23.26 3.09 -17.85
N TYR A 68 22.22 2.26 -17.73
CA TYR A 68 22.25 0.85 -18.13
C TYR A 68 22.00 0.62 -19.62
N GLN A 69 21.77 1.69 -20.40
CA GLN A 69 21.60 1.55 -21.83
C GLN A 69 22.93 1.19 -22.50
N PRO A 70 23.01 0.08 -23.28
CA PRO A 70 24.27 -0.37 -23.86
C PRO A 70 24.77 0.64 -24.89
N VAL A 71 26.04 1.03 -24.76
CA VAL A 71 26.69 1.99 -25.67
C VAL A 71 27.37 1.25 -26.82
N PHE A 72 27.94 0.07 -26.55
CA PHE A 72 28.62 -0.74 -27.55
C PHE A 72 27.70 -1.81 -28.14
N ALA A 73 27.80 -2.01 -29.46
CA ALA A 73 27.07 -3.07 -30.14
C ALA A 73 27.48 -4.45 -29.61
N ALA A 74 26.54 -5.40 -29.60
CA ALA A 74 26.82 -6.78 -29.22
C ALA A 74 27.93 -7.33 -30.14
N GLN A 75 29.07 -7.75 -29.55
CA GLN A 75 30.07 -8.49 -30.31
C GLN A 75 29.45 -9.82 -30.74
N THR A 76 29.14 -9.95 -32.04
CA THR A 76 28.84 -11.24 -32.67
C THR A 76 30.15 -11.99 -32.87
N SER A 77 30.73 -12.47 -31.78
CA SER A 77 31.89 -13.36 -31.84
C SER A 77 31.41 -14.73 -32.26
N GLY A 78 31.54 -15.03 -33.55
CA GLY A 78 31.66 -16.37 -34.13
C GLY A 78 30.52 -17.35 -33.86
N VAL A 79 29.89 -17.81 -34.94
CA VAL A 79 29.09 -19.04 -34.97
C VAL A 79 29.87 -20.14 -34.25
N ASN A 80 29.38 -20.57 -33.09
CA ASN A 80 29.41 -21.93 -32.56
C ASN A 80 28.41 -21.99 -31.40
N ASN A 81 27.30 -22.69 -31.64
CA ASN A 81 26.26 -23.06 -30.67
C ASN A 81 25.41 -21.92 -30.09
N GLY A 82 24.62 -21.25 -30.93
CA GLY A 82 23.21 -20.87 -30.67
C GLY A 82 22.80 -20.04 -29.44
N GLU A 83 23.68 -19.73 -28.49
CA GLU A 83 23.37 -18.96 -27.29
C GLU A 83 23.92 -17.55 -27.47
N VAL A 84 23.07 -16.68 -28.01
CA VAL A 84 23.28 -15.24 -27.90
C VAL A 84 23.27 -14.92 -26.40
N LYS A 85 24.43 -14.60 -25.84
CA LYS A 85 24.52 -14.08 -24.47
C LYS A 85 23.89 -12.68 -24.47
N GLU A 86 22.58 -12.63 -24.33
CA GLU A 86 21.83 -11.39 -24.13
C GLU A 86 22.32 -10.77 -22.82
N THR A 87 23.05 -9.67 -22.91
CA THR A 87 23.34 -8.85 -21.74
C THR A 87 22.02 -8.26 -21.27
N PRO A 88 21.61 -8.47 -20.01
CA PRO A 88 20.31 -8.01 -19.52
C PRO A 88 20.29 -6.48 -19.55
N THR A 89 19.50 -5.91 -20.45
CA THR A 89 19.13 -4.49 -20.41
C THR A 89 18.07 -4.34 -19.33
N LEU A 90 18.35 -3.53 -18.29
CA LEU A 90 17.37 -3.26 -17.25
C LEU A 90 16.22 -2.44 -17.81
N THR A 91 14.99 -2.94 -17.68
CA THR A 91 13.82 -2.11 -17.98
C THR A 91 13.61 -1.07 -16.88
N PRO A 92 12.90 0.04 -17.16
CA PRO A 92 12.52 1.00 -16.12
C PRO A 92 11.76 0.36 -14.97
N PHE A 93 10.96 -0.67 -15.25
CA PHE A 93 10.20 -1.38 -14.22
C PHE A 93 11.12 -2.20 -13.30
N ASP A 94 12.06 -2.95 -13.87
CA ASP A 94 13.04 -3.72 -13.08
C ASP A 94 13.91 -2.77 -12.23
N THR A 95 14.32 -1.65 -12.82
CA THR A 95 15.12 -0.63 -12.11
C THR A 95 14.34 0.00 -10.95
N PHE A 96 13.03 0.24 -11.15
CA PHE A 96 12.15 0.71 -10.09
C PHE A 96 12.03 -0.31 -8.96
N GLU A 97 11.85 -1.59 -9.29
CA GLU A 97 11.78 -2.67 -8.31
C GLU A 97 13.08 -2.81 -7.50
N PHE A 98 14.24 -2.74 -8.15
CA PHE A 98 15.53 -2.73 -7.45
C PHE A 98 15.68 -1.55 -6.49
N LEU A 99 15.31 -0.33 -6.93
CA LEU A 99 15.34 0.85 -6.06
C LEU A 99 14.32 0.76 -4.91
N PHE A 100 13.18 0.09 -5.13
CA PHE A 100 12.15 -0.12 -4.12
C PHE A 100 12.66 -1.02 -3.01
N PHE A 101 13.23 -2.18 -3.38
CA PHE A 101 13.78 -3.12 -2.40
C PHE A 101 15.06 -2.60 -1.74
N ALA A 102 15.81 -1.71 -2.42
CA ALA A 102 16.92 -0.98 -1.81
C ALA A 102 16.48 -0.10 -0.63
N LEU A 103 15.27 0.47 -0.66
CA LEU A 103 14.71 1.23 0.48
C LEU A 103 14.58 0.38 1.76
N PHE A 104 14.39 -0.92 1.60
CA PHE A 104 14.29 -1.85 2.72
C PHE A 104 15.62 -2.54 3.03
N GLY A 105 16.71 -2.17 2.35
CA GLY A 105 18.02 -2.79 2.51
C GLY A 105 18.10 -4.22 1.99
N VAL A 106 17.20 -4.63 1.09
CA VAL A 106 17.15 -5.99 0.53
C VAL A 106 18.01 -6.11 -0.75
N THR A 107 18.41 -4.98 -1.34
CA THR A 107 19.18 -4.94 -2.58
C THR A 107 20.63 -4.57 -2.33
N ASP A 108 21.54 -5.44 -2.72
CA ASP A 108 22.99 -5.21 -2.64
C ASP A 108 23.52 -4.45 -3.86
N PRO A 109 24.56 -3.61 -3.72
CA PRO A 109 25.22 -2.95 -4.86
C PRO A 109 25.81 -3.92 -5.90
N ASP A 110 26.08 -5.15 -5.50
CA ASP A 110 26.64 -6.20 -6.36
C ASP A 110 25.55 -7.09 -7.00
N SER A 111 24.28 -6.90 -6.60
CA SER A 111 23.13 -7.60 -7.21
C SER A 111 22.74 -7.02 -8.57
N PHE A 112 23.27 -5.84 -8.91
CA PHE A 112 23.04 -5.21 -10.20
C PHE A 112 23.70 -6.00 -11.33
N PRO A 113 23.07 -6.10 -12.52
CA PRO A 113 23.64 -6.84 -13.63
C PRO A 113 24.99 -6.27 -14.09
N PRO A 114 25.91 -7.12 -14.55
CA PRO A 114 27.22 -6.67 -15.02
C PRO A 114 27.10 -5.79 -16.27
N LEU A 115 27.81 -4.66 -16.28
CA LEU A 115 27.79 -3.68 -17.37
C LEU A 115 28.85 -3.97 -18.46
N ASP A 116 28.84 -5.17 -19.04
CA ASP A 116 29.86 -5.64 -20.00
C ASP A 116 29.87 -4.87 -21.35
N ARG A 117 28.80 -4.10 -21.65
CA ARG A 117 28.63 -3.33 -22.89
C ARG A 117 28.66 -1.81 -22.69
N SER A 118 29.26 -1.36 -21.59
CA SER A 118 29.45 0.05 -21.29
C SER A 118 30.90 0.32 -20.88
N PRO A 119 31.37 1.58 -20.94
CA PRO A 119 32.69 1.94 -20.44
C PRO A 119 32.86 1.59 -18.95
N GLU A 120 34.09 1.27 -18.52
CA GLU A 120 34.39 0.91 -17.13
C GLU A 120 34.02 2.03 -16.11
N TRP A 121 34.06 3.31 -16.54
CA TRP A 121 33.66 4.43 -15.69
C TRP A 121 32.14 4.48 -15.40
N THR A 122 31.31 3.82 -16.21
CA THR A 122 29.85 3.75 -16.00
C THR A 122 29.53 3.01 -14.72
N ILE A 123 30.29 1.98 -14.35
CA ILE A 123 30.11 1.24 -13.09
C ILE A 123 30.28 2.18 -11.88
N VAL A 124 31.29 3.07 -11.94
CA VAL A 124 31.52 4.07 -10.90
C VAL A 124 30.35 5.05 -10.83
N LEU A 125 29.85 5.52 -11.98
CA LEU A 125 28.69 6.41 -11.99
C LEU A 125 27.42 5.77 -11.47
N VAL A 126 27.14 4.52 -11.83
CA VAL A 126 25.99 3.77 -11.30
C VAL A 126 26.08 3.68 -9.77
N LYS A 127 27.26 3.34 -9.23
CA LYS A 127 27.49 3.29 -7.78
C LYS A 127 27.31 4.66 -7.13
N VAL A 128 27.79 5.73 -7.76
CA VAL A 128 27.61 7.10 -7.26
C VAL A 128 26.13 7.50 -7.26
N VAL A 129 25.41 7.30 -8.37
CA VAL A 129 23.98 7.62 -8.47
C VAL A 129 23.17 6.81 -7.47
N PHE A 130 23.40 5.50 -7.37
CA PHE A 130 22.76 4.65 -6.37
C PHE A 130 23.09 5.12 -4.94
N GLY A 131 24.35 5.43 -4.64
CA GLY A 131 24.75 5.99 -3.35
C GLY A 131 24.06 7.32 -3.03
N THR A 132 23.92 8.21 -4.02
CA THR A 132 23.21 9.49 -3.84
C THR A 132 21.71 9.27 -3.58
N TYR A 133 21.09 8.32 -4.28
CA TYR A 133 19.70 7.91 -4.02
C TYR A 133 19.53 7.44 -2.58
N MET A 134 20.43 6.57 -2.10
CA MET A 134 20.39 6.06 -0.74
C MET A 134 20.59 7.18 0.29
N MET A 135 21.55 8.07 0.05
CA MET A 135 21.81 9.20 0.94
C MET A 135 20.59 10.14 1.06
N ILE A 136 20.01 10.54 -0.07
CA ILE A 136 18.82 11.40 -0.08
C ILE A 136 17.65 10.68 0.60
N THR A 137 17.42 9.42 0.26
CA THR A 137 16.24 8.71 0.76
C THR A 137 16.34 8.39 2.25
N PHE A 138 17.44 7.77 2.69
CA PHE A 138 17.57 7.35 4.09
C PHE A 138 17.92 8.49 5.03
N ILE A 139 18.78 9.42 4.62
CA ILE A 139 19.25 10.48 5.51
C ILE A 139 18.33 11.70 5.44
N VAL A 140 17.82 12.07 4.28
CA VAL A 140 17.02 13.29 4.15
C VAL A 140 15.54 12.97 4.26
N LEU A 141 15.02 12.14 3.35
CA LEU A 141 13.58 11.91 3.23
C LEU A 141 13.02 11.18 4.45
N ILE A 142 13.62 10.08 4.90
CA ILE A 142 13.13 9.34 6.08
C ILE A 142 13.17 10.21 7.34
N ASN A 143 14.23 11.00 7.55
CA ASN A 143 14.31 11.90 8.72
C ASN A 143 13.23 12.98 8.69
N LEU A 144 12.90 13.51 7.50
CA LEU A 144 11.78 14.44 7.34
C LEU A 144 10.44 13.77 7.60
N LEU A 145 10.24 12.53 7.14
CA LEU A 145 9.03 11.76 7.45
C LEU A 145 8.85 11.56 8.95
N ILE A 146 9.91 11.15 9.65
CA ILE A 146 9.89 10.97 11.09
C ILE A 146 9.54 12.30 11.79
N ALA A 147 10.15 13.41 11.35
CA ALA A 147 9.87 14.73 11.91
C ALA A 147 8.40 15.15 11.72
N MET A 148 7.86 15.00 10.51
CA MET A 148 6.45 15.33 10.21
C MET A 148 5.48 14.45 10.99
N MET A 149 5.74 13.14 11.05
CA MET A 149 4.91 12.20 11.80
C MET A 149 4.96 12.49 13.30
N SER A 150 6.11 12.92 13.83
CA SER A 150 6.25 13.29 15.24
C SER A 150 5.46 14.55 15.59
N ASP A 151 5.54 15.59 14.75
CA ASP A 151 4.77 16.83 14.93
C ASP A 151 3.26 16.56 14.91
N THR A 152 2.77 15.84 13.89
CA THR A 152 1.36 15.47 13.81
C THR A 152 0.95 14.56 14.97
N TYR A 153 1.77 13.59 15.37
CA TYR A 153 1.47 12.74 16.52
C TYR A 153 1.22 13.57 17.78
N GLN A 154 2.11 14.51 18.10
CA GLN A 154 1.97 15.36 19.28
C GLN A 154 0.71 16.23 19.22
N ARG A 155 0.42 16.82 18.05
CA ARG A 155 -0.79 17.64 17.84
C ARG A 155 -2.08 16.84 18.02
N ILE A 156 -2.18 15.67 17.36
CA ILE A 156 -3.40 14.86 17.34
C ILE A 156 -3.61 14.13 18.68
N GLN A 157 -2.54 13.70 19.35
CA GLN A 157 -2.62 13.04 20.66
C GLN A 157 -3.35 13.88 21.71
N GLN A 158 -3.25 15.21 21.66
CA GLN A 158 -3.90 16.11 22.61
C GLN A 158 -5.43 16.19 22.43
N GLN A 159 -5.93 15.87 21.24
CA GLN A 159 -7.35 16.01 20.86
C GLN A 159 -8.06 14.66 20.64
N SER A 160 -7.30 13.59 20.42
CA SER A 160 -7.80 12.26 20.04
C SER A 160 -8.79 11.66 21.05
N ASP A 161 -8.59 11.87 22.35
CA ASP A 161 -9.50 11.38 23.39
C ASP A 161 -10.90 12.01 23.30
N VAL A 162 -10.96 13.31 22.99
CA VAL A 162 -12.22 14.06 22.87
C VAL A 162 -12.94 13.63 21.59
N GLU A 163 -12.23 13.54 20.48
CA GLU A 163 -12.76 13.09 19.21
C GLU A 163 -13.28 11.65 19.28
N TRP A 164 -12.54 10.76 19.94
CA TRP A 164 -12.96 9.39 20.13
C TRP A 164 -14.23 9.29 20.98
N LYS A 165 -14.31 10.03 22.09
CA LYS A 165 -15.52 10.06 22.92
C LYS A 165 -16.73 10.58 22.15
N PHE A 166 -16.55 11.61 21.33
CA PHE A 166 -17.61 12.14 20.46
C PHE A 166 -18.04 11.14 19.39
N GLY A 167 -17.09 10.50 18.70
CA GLY A 167 -17.35 9.45 17.70
C GLY A 167 -18.10 8.27 18.31
N ARG A 168 -17.69 7.83 19.50
CA ARG A 168 -18.37 6.76 20.26
C ARG A 168 -19.80 7.16 20.65
N ALA A 169 -20.03 8.39 21.11
CA ALA A 169 -21.37 8.87 21.44
C ALA A 169 -22.28 8.92 20.20
N LYS A 170 -21.76 9.36 19.05
CA LYS A 170 -22.49 9.36 17.77
C LYS A 170 -22.86 7.95 17.33
N LEU A 171 -21.96 6.99 17.48
CA LEU A 171 -22.23 5.59 17.19
C LEU A 171 -23.33 5.03 18.08
N ILE A 172 -23.24 5.19 19.40
CA ILE A 172 -24.25 4.71 20.35
C ILE A 172 -25.63 5.29 20.00
N ARG A 173 -25.69 6.58 19.66
CA ARG A 173 -26.92 7.23 19.20
C ARG A 173 -27.46 6.60 17.92
N ASN A 174 -26.60 6.28 16.95
CA ASN A 174 -27.00 5.64 15.70
C ASN A 174 -27.47 4.20 15.90
N MET A 175 -26.82 3.45 16.79
CA MET A 175 -27.25 2.11 17.19
C MET A 175 -28.62 2.14 17.85
N ASN A 176 -28.89 3.11 18.73
CA ASN A 176 -30.22 3.28 19.34
C ASN A 176 -31.32 3.68 18.35
N LYS A 177 -30.98 4.35 17.24
CA LYS A 177 -31.94 4.73 16.18
C LYS A 177 -32.20 3.62 15.16
N THR A 178 -31.30 2.64 15.06
CA THR A 178 -31.37 1.56 14.06
C THR A 178 -31.93 0.30 14.71
N SER A 179 -32.75 -0.48 13.99
CA SER A 179 -33.33 -1.72 14.51
C SER A 179 -32.26 -2.67 15.07
N ALA A 180 -32.49 -3.19 16.28
CA ALA A 180 -31.56 -4.02 17.07
C ALA A 180 -31.33 -5.45 16.53
N THR A 181 -31.76 -5.74 15.29
CA THR A 181 -31.56 -7.05 14.70
C THR A 181 -30.11 -7.20 14.24
N PRO A 182 -29.32 -8.14 14.81
CA PRO A 182 -27.95 -8.35 14.37
C PRO A 182 -27.92 -8.73 12.89
N THR A 183 -26.86 -8.35 12.19
CA THR A 183 -26.67 -8.52 10.74
C THR A 183 -27.08 -9.90 10.19
N PRO A 184 -26.74 -11.06 10.80
CA PRO A 184 -27.21 -12.36 10.30
C PRO A 184 -28.73 -12.55 10.39
N LEU A 185 -29.41 -12.00 11.40
CA LEU A 185 -30.87 -12.10 11.56
C LEU A 185 -31.63 -11.09 10.70
N ASN A 186 -30.97 -10.02 10.26
CA ASN A 186 -31.54 -9.00 9.39
C ASN A 186 -31.94 -9.57 8.00
N LEU A 187 -31.20 -10.57 7.51
CA LEU A 187 -31.45 -11.22 6.22
C LEU A 187 -32.81 -11.95 6.18
N PHE A 188 -33.24 -12.51 7.31
CA PHE A 188 -34.51 -13.23 7.41
C PHE A 188 -35.65 -12.33 7.88
N THR A 189 -35.38 -11.43 8.84
CA THR A 189 -36.42 -10.61 9.46
C THR A 189 -36.98 -9.53 8.53
N ARG A 190 -36.17 -8.91 7.65
CA ARG A 190 -36.66 -7.90 6.69
C ARG A 190 -37.63 -8.43 5.64
N PRO A 191 -37.32 -9.47 4.85
CA PRO A 191 -38.27 -9.98 3.86
C PRO A 191 -39.55 -10.51 4.52
N LEU A 192 -39.45 -11.16 5.69
CA LEU A 192 -40.62 -11.60 6.46
C LEU A 192 -41.48 -10.43 6.94
N PHE A 193 -40.87 -9.32 7.37
CA PHE A 193 -41.58 -8.10 7.74
C PHE A 193 -42.29 -7.46 6.55
N TYR A 194 -41.62 -7.31 5.41
CA TYR A 194 -42.23 -6.77 4.18
C TYR A 194 -43.35 -7.67 3.64
N LEU A 195 -43.18 -8.99 3.69
CA LEU A 195 -44.22 -9.95 3.33
C LEU A 195 -45.44 -9.84 4.26
N ARG A 196 -45.25 -9.78 5.58
CA ARG A 196 -46.35 -9.57 6.54
C ARG A 196 -47.05 -8.24 6.34
N LEU A 197 -46.32 -7.17 6.03
CA LEU A 197 -46.89 -5.86 5.74
C LEU A 197 -47.72 -5.88 4.45
N ALA A 198 -47.20 -6.50 3.38
CA ALA A 198 -47.92 -6.67 2.13
C ALA A 198 -49.21 -7.49 2.30
N TRP A 199 -49.16 -8.54 3.12
CA TRP A 199 -50.34 -9.36 3.46
C TRP A 199 -51.38 -8.58 4.26
N LYS A 200 -50.97 -7.77 5.25
CA LYS A 200 -51.88 -6.89 6.02
C LYS A 200 -52.49 -5.78 5.17
N LEU A 201 -51.73 -5.20 4.24
CA LEU A 201 -52.23 -4.19 3.31
C LEU A 201 -53.23 -4.81 2.34
N LYS A 202 -52.96 -6.00 1.80
CA LYS A 202 -53.91 -6.72 0.95
C LYS A 202 -55.23 -7.01 1.67
N GLY A 203 -55.19 -7.38 2.95
CA GLY A 203 -56.39 -7.63 3.76
C GLY A 203 -57.24 -6.39 4.08
N LYS A 204 -56.71 -5.17 3.91
CA LYS A 204 -57.42 -3.91 4.21
C LYS A 204 -58.14 -3.30 2.99
N PHE A 205 -57.87 -3.79 1.77
CA PHE A 205 -58.53 -3.36 0.53
C PHE A 205 -59.77 -4.21 0.14
N TYR A 206 -60.11 -5.25 0.93
CA TYR A 206 -61.26 -6.14 0.70
C TYR A 206 -62.37 -6.01 1.79
N CYS A 207 -62.43 -4.88 2.50
CA CYS A 207 -63.59 -4.42 3.28
C CYS A 207 -63.92 -3.00 2.82
#